data_AF-A0A820LJ04-F1
#
_entry.id   AF-A0A820LJ04-F1
#
_cell.length_a   1.000
_cell.length_b   1.000
_cell.length_c   1.000
_cell.angle_alpha   90.00
_cell.angle_beta   90.00
_cell.angle_gamma   90.00
#
_symmetry.space_group_name_H-M   'P 1'
#
loop_
_entity.id
_entity.type
_entity.pdbx_description
1 polymer ?
#
loop_
_entity_poly.entity_id
_entity_poly.type
_entity_poly.pdbx_seq_one_letter_code
_entity_poly.pdbx_strand_id
1 'polypeptide(L)' 'MCTLCQKCHDALTKKHIPKFSVANGMWFGDIPAELQGLTIPEEKLISLYRHNSCIIKLQSPFHSATTLQTA' A
#
# COMPACT_ATOMS: atom_id res chain seq x y z
N MET A 1 -9.58 -24.65 -3.25
CA MET A 1 -10.91 -24.47 -3.88
C MET A 1 -11.47 -23.13 -3.47
N CYS A 2 -12.00 -22.34 -4.41
CA CYS A 2 -12.56 -21.02 -4.13
C CYS A 2 -14.08 -21.18 -3.95
N THR A 3 -14.60 -20.96 -2.75
CA THR A 3 -16.03 -20.96 -2.46
C THR A 3 -16.58 -19.55 -2.71
N LEU A 4 -17.42 -19.41 -3.74
CA LEU A 4 -18.12 -18.16 -4.05
C LEU A 4 -19.58 -18.26 -3.62
N CYS A 5 -20.14 -17.16 -3.11
CA CYS A 5 -21.58 -17.08 -2.93
C CYS A 5 -22.30 -16.91 -4.28
N GLN A 6 -23.56 -17.34 -4.36
CA GLN A 6 -24.35 -17.31 -5.60
C GLN A 6 -24.40 -15.90 -6.21
N LYS A 7 -24.55 -14.86 -5.39
CA LYS A 7 -24.59 -13.45 -5.85
C LYS A 7 -23.32 -13.02 -6.57
N CYS A 8 -22.16 -13.41 -6.05
CA CYS A 8 -20.87 -13.11 -6.68
C CYS A 8 -20.69 -13.94 -7.96
N HIS A 9 -21.13 -15.21 -7.94
CA HIS A 9 -21.07 -16.07 -9.11
C HIS A 9 -21.90 -15.49 -10.26
N ASP A 10 -23.16 -15.12 -9.99
CA ASP A 10 -24.07 -14.56 -11.00
C ASP A 10 -23.56 -13.23 -11.59
N ALA A 11 -22.93 -12.39 -10.77
CA ALA A 11 -22.30 -11.16 -11.24
C ALA A 11 -21.13 -11.45 -12.20
N LEU A 12 -20.27 -12.41 -11.85
CA LEU A 12 -19.13 -12.82 -12.68
C LEU A 12 -19.59 -13.48 -13.98
N THR A 13 -20.62 -14.33 -13.95
CA THR A 13 -21.18 -14.94 -15.16
C THR A 13 -21.68 -13.87 -16.15
N LYS A 14 -22.20 -12.75 -15.64
CA LYS A 14 -22.66 -11.61 -16.43
C LYS A 14 -21.53 -10.63 -16.78
N LYS A 15 -20.27 -10.96 -16.51
CA LYS A 15 -19.08 -10.09 -16.70
C LYS A 15 -19.14 -8.76 -15.94
N HIS A 16 -19.87 -8.73 -14.82
CA HIS A 16 -19.89 -7.59 -13.91
C HIS A 16 -18.97 -7.80 -12.71
N ILE A 17 -18.51 -6.70 -12.12
CA ILE A 17 -17.74 -6.72 -10.88
C ILE A 17 -18.70 -6.98 -9.70
N PRO A 18 -18.48 -8.01 -8.86
CA PRO A 18 -19.32 -8.27 -7.70
C PRO A 18 -19.39 -7.07 -6.76
N LYS A 19 -20.55 -6.81 -6.14
CA LYS A 19 -20.79 -5.60 -5.31
C LYS A 19 -19.72 -5.36 -4.25
N PHE A 20 -19.29 -6.41 -3.54
CA PHE A 20 -18.26 -6.35 -2.49
C PHE A 20 -16.88 -6.81 -2.99
N SER A 21 -16.63 -6.71 -4.29
CA SER A 21 -15.32 -6.97 -4.84
C SER A 21 -14.32 -5.93 -4.37
N VAL A 22 -13.10 -6.38 -4.14
CA VAL A 22 -11.91 -5.54 -3.93
C VAL A 22 -11.77 -4.46 -5.02
N ALA A 23 -12.16 -4.78 -6.26
CA ALA A 23 -12.14 -3.84 -7.39
C ALA A 23 -13.11 -2.65 -7.25
N ASN A 24 -14.09 -2.71 -6.34
CA ASN A 24 -15.00 -1.60 -6.03
C ASN A 24 -14.49 -0.71 -4.88
N GLY A 25 -13.18 -0.71 -4.61
CA GLY A 25 -12.60 0.03 -3.48
C GLY A 25 -12.90 -0.57 -2.11
N MET A 26 -13.43 -1.80 -2.06
CA MET A 26 -13.72 -2.52 -0.81
C MET A 26 -12.50 -3.30 -0.28
N TRP A 27 -11.29 -2.96 -0.72
CA TRP A 27 -10.08 -3.64 -0.27
C TRP A 27 -9.80 -3.33 1.20
N PHE A 28 -9.82 -2.05 1.55
CA PHE A 28 -9.53 -1.56 2.88
C PHE A 28 -10.49 -0.40 3.17
N GLY A 29 -11.00 -0.32 4.39
CA GLY A 29 -11.70 0.87 4.84
C GLY A 29 -10.73 2.03 5.06
N ASP A 30 -11.23 3.10 5.68
CA ASP A 30 -10.37 4.20 6.12
C ASP A 30 -9.29 3.70 7.07
N ILE A 31 -8.09 4.25 6.94
CA ILE A 31 -6.98 3.96 7.83
C ILE A 31 -7.30 4.55 9.21
N PRO A 32 -7.27 3.75 10.30
CA PRO A 32 -7.47 4.25 11.66
C PRO A 32 -6.55 5.43 11.97
N ALA A 33 -7.01 6.40 12.77
CA ALA A 33 -6.25 7.62 13.06
C ALA A 33 -4.85 7.34 13.61
N GLU A 34 -4.70 6.26 14.37
CA GLU A 34 -3.47 5.80 14.99
C GLU A 34 -2.46 5.23 13.98
N LEU A 35 -2.94 4.80 12.82
CA LEU A 35 -2.13 4.23 11.74
C LEU A 35 -1.89 5.22 10.60
N GLN A 36 -2.36 6.46 10.72
CA GLN A 36 -2.13 7.51 9.74
C GLN A 36 -0.73 8.11 9.91
N GLY A 37 -0.06 8.39 8.79
CA GLY A 37 1.22 9.12 8.79
C GLY A 37 2.46 8.28 9.15
N LEU A 38 2.35 6.97 9.15
CA LEU A 38 3.49 6.08 9.36
C LEU A 38 4.51 6.20 8.21
N THR A 39 5.78 6.18 8.56
CA THR A 39 6.87 6.06 7.61
C THR A 39 6.95 4.65 7.04
N ILE A 40 7.53 4.48 5.86
CA ILE A 40 7.69 3.15 5.22
C ILE A 40 8.35 2.12 6.16
N PRO A 41 9.38 2.45 6.97
CA PRO A 41 9.89 1.54 7.99
C PRO A 41 8.86 1.16 9.06
N GLU A 42 8.08 2.12 9.57
CA GLU A 42 7.08 1.90 10.62
C GLU A 42 5.94 1.01 10.13
N GLU A 43 5.42 1.25 8.93
CA GLU A 43 4.41 0.39 8.29
C GLU A 43 4.89 -1.07 8.18
N LYS A 44 6.16 -1.27 7.82
CA LYS A 44 6.77 -2.61 7.73
C LYS A 44 6.89 -3.31 9.06
N LEU A 45 7.11 -2.58 10.16
CA LEU A 45 7.21 -3.17 11.49
C LEU A 45 5.88 -3.72 11.98
N ILE A 46 4.76 -3.07 11.64
CA ILE A 46 3.41 -3.49 12.04
C ILE A 46 2.69 -4.36 11.00
N SER A 47 3.31 -4.61 9.84
CA SER A 47 2.71 -5.39 8.76
C SER A 47 2.43 -6.83 9.18
N LEU A 48 1.20 -7.30 8.92
CA LEU A 48 0.80 -8.69 9.14
C LEU A 48 1.69 -9.69 8.37
N TYR A 49 2.12 -9.30 7.17
CA TYR A 49 3.02 -10.09 6.32
C TYR A 49 4.37 -9.38 6.20
N ARG A 50 5.40 -9.96 6.82
CA ARG A 50 6.75 -9.41 6.76
C ARG A 50 7.42 -9.78 5.44
N HIS A 51 7.87 -8.78 4.70
CA HIS A 51 8.77 -8.99 3.57
C HIS A 51 10.20 -9.14 4.08
N ASN A 52 10.89 -10.20 3.66
CA ASN A 52 12.27 -10.46 4.07
C ASN A 52 13.26 -9.42 3.52
N SER A 53 12.89 -8.72 2.44
CA SER A 53 13.69 -7.65 1.86
C SER A 53 12.82 -6.53 1.29
N CYS A 54 13.29 -5.29 1.44
CA CYS A 54 12.73 -4.13 0.76
C CYS A 54 13.85 -3.15 0.44
N ILE A 55 14.03 -2.87 -0.85
CA ILE A 55 15.04 -1.94 -1.34
C ILE A 55 14.34 -0.63 -1.67
N ILE A 56 14.71 0.44 -0.97
CA ILE A 56 14.15 1.77 -1.17
C ILE A 56 15.27 2.67 -1.68
N LYS A 57 15.11 3.20 -2.89
CA LYS A 57 16.04 4.19 -3.44
C LYS A 57 15.63 5.57 -2.92
N LEU A 58 16.42 6.09 -1.98
CA LEU A 58 16.24 7.45 -1.49
C LEU A 58 16.87 8.44 -2.47
N GLN A 59 16.16 9.52 -2.78
CA GLN A 59 16.71 10.66 -3.49
C GLN A 59 17.01 11.75 -2.47
N SER A 60 18.29 12.05 -2.24
CA SER A 60 18.69 13.20 -1.43
C SER A 60 19.02 14.38 -2.34
N PRO A 61 18.54 15.60 -2.06
CA PRO A 61 19.03 16.82 -2.72
C PRO A 61 20.41 17.26 -2.21
N PHE A 62 21.17 16.39 -1.55
CA PHE A 62 22.53 16.68 -1.09
C PHE A 62 23.50 16.68 -2.28
N HIS A 63 23.34 17.66 -3.18
CA HIS A 63 24.48 18.20 -3.89
C HIS A 63 25.37 18.84 -2.82
N SER A 64 26.61 18.37 -2.74
CA SER A 64 27.67 18.95 -1.92
C SER A 64 27.69 20.46 -2.12
N ALA A 65 27.15 21.22 -1.17
CA ALA A 65 27.47 22.61 -1.01
C ALA A 65 28.95 22.66 -0.60
N THR A 66 29.82 22.72 -1.59
CA THR A 66 31.22 23.11 -1.41
C THR A 66 31.21 24.50 -0.80
N THR A 67 31.41 24.57 0.51
CA THR A 67 31.70 25.80 1.23
C THR A 67 33.05 26.33 0.72
N LEU A 68 33.06 27.13 -0.33
CA LEU A 68 34.22 27.97 -0.65
C LEU A 68 34.25 29.09 0.39
N GLN A 69 35.14 28.91 1.36
CA GLN A 69 35.53 29.92 2.34
C GLN A 69 36.11 31.15 1.63
N THR A 70 35.68 32.30 2.16
CA THR A 70 36.27 33.63 2.10
C THR A 70 37.79 33.70 1.95
N ALA A 71 38.25 34.56 1.03
CA ALA A 71 39.50 35.33 1.11
C ALA A 71 39.24 36.72 0.52
#